data_AF-A0A964JZK4-F1
#
_entry.id   AF-A0A964JZK4-F1
#
_cell.length_a   1.000
_cell.length_b   1.000
_cell.length_c   1.000
_cell.angle_alpha   90.00
_cell.angle_beta   90.00
_cell.angle_gamma   90.00
#
_symmetry.space_group_name_H-M   'P 1'
#
loop_
_entity.id
_entity.type
_entity.pdbx_description
1 polymer ?
#
loop_
_entity_poly.entity_id
_entity_poly.type
_entity_poly.pdbx_seq_one_letter_code
_entity_poly.pdbx_strand_id
1 'polypeptide(L)'
;MAIYAIGDIQGCYHAFQALLARIEFNPEIDELWLVGDLINRGNGSLEVLRWCYAHQDNLKVVLGNHDLHALVVAAGFVRAHKGDTL
;
A
#
# COMPACT_ATOMS: atom_id res chain seq x y z
N MET A 1 14.96 14.95 -5.64
CA MET A 1 13.69 15.40 -5.04
C MET A 1 12.64 15.49 -6.11
N ALA A 2 11.96 14.37 -6.30
CA ALA A 2 10.71 14.25 -7.02
C ALA A 2 9.62 13.80 -6.04
N ILE A 3 8.37 14.10 -6.40
CA ILE A 3 7.18 13.58 -5.70
C ILE A 3 6.48 12.68 -6.70
N TYR A 4 6.29 11.40 -6.35
CA TYR A 4 5.57 10.46 -7.18
C TYR A 4 4.21 10.13 -6.57
N ALA A 5 3.14 10.29 -7.35
CA ALA A 5 1.82 9.79 -6.98
C ALA A 5 1.62 8.40 -7.62
N ILE A 6 1.38 7.38 -6.80
CA ILE A 6 1.16 6.00 -7.23
C ILE A 6 -0.29 5.61 -6.93
N GLY A 7 -0.93 5.02 -7.94
CA GLY A 7 -2.28 4.47 -7.88
C GLY A 7 -2.41 3.26 -6.93
N ASP A 8 -3.56 2.60 -6.99
CA ASP A 8 -3.86 1.38 -6.26
C ASP A 8 -2.72 0.35 -6.33
N ILE A 9 -2.27 -0.15 -5.18
CA ILE A 9 -1.27 -1.22 -5.10
C ILE A 9 -1.96 -2.59 -5.01
N GLN A 10 -3.05 -2.68 -4.25
CA GLN A 10 -3.89 -3.87 -4.13
C GLN A 10 -3.07 -5.15 -3.87
N GLY A 11 -2.15 -5.10 -2.90
CA GLY A 11 -1.31 -6.23 -2.52
C GLY A 11 -0.33 -6.71 -3.60
N CYS A 12 -0.12 -5.95 -4.69
CA CYS A 12 0.77 -6.31 -5.78
C CYS A 12 2.24 -5.95 -5.48
N TYR A 13 2.78 -6.50 -4.39
CA TYR A 13 4.10 -6.15 -3.84
C TYR A 13 5.23 -6.16 -4.88
N HIS A 14 5.33 -7.22 -5.70
CA HIS A 14 6.40 -7.33 -6.69
C HIS A 14 6.28 -6.29 -7.82
N ALA A 15 5.06 -5.98 -8.26
CA ALA A 15 4.84 -4.94 -9.26
C ALA A 15 5.18 -3.56 -8.70
N PHE A 16 4.83 -3.31 -7.43
CA PHE A 16 5.19 -2.09 -6.72
C PHE A 16 6.70 -1.93 -6.59
N GLN A 17 7.45 -2.96 -6.15
CA GLN A 17 8.91 -2.92 -6.09
C GLN A 17 9.55 -2.72 -7.47
N ALA A 18 9.02 -3.39 -8.51
CA ALA A 18 9.49 -3.20 -9.88
C ALA A 18 9.25 -1.77 -10.39
N LEU A 19 8.12 -1.15 -10.04
CA LEU A 19 7.84 0.24 -10.35
C LEU A 19 8.83 1.18 -9.66
N LEU A 20 9.07 0.99 -8.36
CA LEU A 20 10.04 1.80 -7.60
C LEU A 20 11.45 1.70 -8.19
N ALA A 21 11.88 0.49 -8.57
CA ALA A 21 13.15 0.31 -9.26
C ALA A 21 13.18 1.00 -10.63
N ARG A 22 12.07 0.94 -11.38
CA ARG A 22 11.96 1.53 -12.73
C ARG A 22 12.02 3.05 -12.75
N ILE A 23 11.53 3.70 -11.69
CA ILE A 23 11.58 5.15 -11.50
C ILE A 23 12.78 5.61 -10.69
N GLU A 24 13.67 4.67 -10.30
CA GLU A 24 14.86 4.92 -9.49
C GLU A 24 14.55 5.67 -8.18
N PHE A 25 13.45 5.27 -7.51
CA PHE A 25 12.99 5.92 -6.29
C PHE A 25 14.07 5.89 -5.19
N ASN A 26 14.41 7.06 -4.66
CA ASN A 26 15.35 7.17 -3.54
C ASN A 26 14.66 7.75 -2.29
N PRO A 27 14.42 6.93 -1.23
CA PRO A 27 13.76 7.40 -0.02
C PRO A 27 14.56 8.45 0.77
N GLU A 28 15.85 8.67 0.49
CA GLU A 28 16.62 9.73 1.16
C GLU A 28 16.29 11.13 0.62
N ILE A 29 15.73 11.24 -0.59
CA ILE A 29 15.54 12.53 -1.28
C ILE A 29 14.19 12.69 -1.97
N ASP A 30 13.40 11.62 -2.13
CA ASP A 30 12.12 11.63 -2.85
C ASP A 30 10.97 11.25 -1.92
N GLU A 31 9.76 11.69 -2.29
CA GLU A 31 8.52 11.37 -1.58
C GLU A 31 7.59 10.50 -2.44
N LEU A 32 6.85 9.61 -1.78
CA LEU A 32 5.79 8.82 -2.40
C LEU A 32 4.43 9.19 -1.83
N TRP A 33 3.48 9.50 -2.72
CA TRP A 33 2.09 9.72 -2.39
C TRP A 33 1.27 8.51 -2.88
N LEU A 34 0.74 7.73 -1.94
CA LEU A 34 -0.08 6.55 -2.23
C LEU A 34 -1.56 6.92 -2.10
N VAL A 35 -2.33 6.67 -3.15
CA VAL A 35 -3.75 7.08 -3.20
C VAL A 35 -4.72 6.11 -2.51
N GLY A 36 -4.20 5.20 -1.69
CA GLY A 36 -4.98 4.18 -0.98
C GLY A 36 -5.09 2.87 -1.74
N ASP A 37 -5.92 1.97 -1.21
CA ASP A 37 -6.06 0.58 -1.67
C ASP A 37 -4.70 -0.11 -1.76
N LEU A 38 -3.99 -0.11 -0.62
CA LEU A 38 -2.66 -0.71 -0.52
C LEU A 38 -2.75 -2.25 -0.54
N ILE A 39 -3.85 -2.79 -0.04
CA ILE A 39 -4.07 -4.20 0.24
C ILE A 39 -5.29 -4.77 -0.51
N ASN A 40 -5.50 -6.07 -0.34
CA ASN A 40 -6.55 -6.90 -0.97
C ASN A 40 -6.36 -7.11 -2.48
N ARG A 41 -7.01 -8.16 -3.02
CA ARG A 41 -6.84 -8.71 -4.38
C ARG A 41 -5.50 -9.40 -4.65
N GLY A 42 -4.38 -8.74 -4.39
CA GLY A 42 -3.05 -9.32 -4.49
C GLY A 42 -2.68 -10.16 -3.27
N ASN A 43 -1.74 -11.09 -3.45
CA ASN A 43 -1.28 -11.99 -2.39
C ASN A 43 -0.21 -11.37 -1.48
N GLY A 44 0.33 -10.20 -1.82
CA GLY A 44 1.43 -9.54 -1.11
C GLY A 44 1.00 -8.39 -0.19
N SER A 45 -0.24 -8.42 0.33
CA SER A 45 -0.79 -7.33 1.16
C SER A 45 0.05 -7.05 2.40
N LEU A 46 0.54 -8.09 3.10
CA LEU A 46 1.35 -7.93 4.30
C LEU A 46 2.70 -7.30 3.98
N GLU A 47 3.33 -7.70 2.88
CA GLU A 47 4.60 -7.18 2.39
C GLU A 47 4.47 -5.70 2.02
N VAL A 48 3.39 -5.30 1.33
CA VAL A 48 3.10 -3.89 1.03
C VAL A 48 2.99 -3.08 2.31
N LEU A 49 2.20 -3.52 3.29
CA LEU A 49 2.04 -2.80 4.56
C LEU A 49 3.36 -2.69 5.34
N ARG A 50 4.14 -3.77 5.41
CA ARG A 50 5.46 -3.77 6.07
C ARG A 50 6.43 -2.82 5.39
N TRP A 51 6.45 -2.81 4.06
CA TRP A 51 7.29 -1.90 3.29
C TRP A 51 6.87 -0.44 3.55
N CYS A 52 5.57 -0.15 3.50
CA CYS A 52 5.05 1.19 3.77
C CYS A 52 5.44 1.64 5.19
N TYR A 53 5.25 0.78 6.19
CA TYR A 53 5.63 1.10 7.57
C TYR A 53 7.14 1.37 7.72
N ALA A 54 7.99 0.60 7.05
CA ALA A 54 9.44 0.79 7.08
C ALA A 54 9.91 2.10 6.43
N HIS A 55 9.12 2.69 5.52
CA HIS A 55 9.45 3.92 4.79
C HIS A 55 8.51 5.09 5.14
N GLN A 56 7.79 5.00 6.27
CA GLN A 56 6.68 5.91 6.61
C GLN A 56 7.08 7.39 6.68
N ASP A 57 8.35 7.70 6.95
CA ASP A 57 8.85 9.07 7.03
C ASP A 57 8.79 9.82 5.68
N ASN A 58 8.81 9.06 4.56
CA ASN A 58 8.82 9.60 3.20
C ASN A 58 7.53 9.30 2.42
N LEU A 59 6.49 8.84 3.13
CA LEU A 59 5.20 8.48 2.55
C LEU A 59 4.11 9.47 2.96
N LYS A 60 3.27 9.83 1.99
CA LYS A 60 1.94 10.37 2.24
C LYS A 60 0.93 9.35 1.74
N VAL A 61 -0.02 8.99 2.59
CA VAL A 61 -1.00 7.94 2.26
C VAL A 61 -2.39 8.47 2.58
N VAL A 62 -3.32 8.31 1.66
CA VAL A 62 -4.76 8.40 1.93
C VAL A 62 -5.35 7.00 2.04
N LEU A 63 -6.41 6.83 2.82
CA LEU A 63 -7.06 5.52 2.98
C LEU A 63 -8.02 5.26 1.83
N GLY A 64 -7.85 4.12 1.16
CA GLY A 64 -8.81 3.59 0.20
C GLY A 64 -9.92 2.80 0.87
N ASN A 65 -10.93 2.41 0.08
CA ASN A 65 -12.06 1.62 0.60
C ASN A 65 -11.64 0.21 1.03
N HIS A 66 -10.67 -0.40 0.38
CA HIS A 66 -10.16 -1.71 0.79
C HIS A 66 -9.37 -1.63 2.10
N ASP A 67 -8.64 -0.53 2.33
CA ASP A 67 -7.92 -0.29 3.57
C ASP A 67 -8.88 -0.08 4.74
N LEU A 68 -9.91 0.76 4.54
CA LEU A 68 -10.97 0.99 5.53
C LEU A 68 -11.74 -0.29 5.85
N HIS A 69 -12.08 -1.09 4.84
CA HIS A 69 -12.75 -2.38 5.05
C HIS A 69 -11.91 -3.31 5.93
N ALA A 70 -10.61 -3.42 5.68
CA ALA A 70 -9.72 -4.24 6.50
C ALA A 70 -9.67 -3.77 7.97
N LEU A 71 -9.66 -2.46 8.22
CA LEU A 71 -9.73 -1.91 9.59
C LEU A 71 -11.04 -2.27 10.29
N VAL A 72 -12.17 -2.21 9.57
CA VAL A 72 -13.49 -2.56 10.11
C VAL A 72 -13.60 -4.07 10.39
N VAL A 73 -13.02 -4.92 9.54
CA VAL A 73 -12.89 -6.37 9.77
C VAL A 73 -12.04 -6.64 11.00
N ALA A 74 -10.86 -6.01 11.09
CA ALA A 74 -9.93 -6.19 12.21
C ALA A 74 -10.54 -5.74 13.55
N ALA A 75 -11.38 -4.69 13.53
CA ALA A 75 -12.12 -4.22 14.69
C ALA A 75 -13.34 -5.09 15.05
N GLY A 76 -13.67 -6.10 14.23
CA GLY A 76 -14.75 -7.06 14.50
C GLY A 76 -16.15 -6.57 14.17
N PHE A 77 -16.30 -5.45 13.45
CA PHE A 77 -17.61 -4.91 13.07
C PHE A 77 -18.21 -5.61 11.86
N VAL A 78 -17.38 -6.16 10.96
CA VAL A 78 -17.80 -6.94 9.79
C VAL A 78 -16.97 -8.20 9.63
N ARG A 79 -17.48 -9.18 8.89
CA ARG A 79 -16.73 -10.42 8.58
C ARG A 79 -15.89 -10.23 7.33
N ALA A 80 -14.73 -10.88 7.30
CA ALA A 80 -13.89 -10.96 6.11
C ALA A 80 -14.66 -11.60 4.93
N HIS A 81 -14.45 -11.05 3.74
CA HIS A 81 -14.95 -11.59 2.48
C HIS A 81 -13.97 -12.61 1.90
N LYS A 82 -14.47 -13.49 1.02
CA LYS A 82 -13.64 -14.53 0.38
C LYS A 82 -12.43 -13.98 -0.40
N GLY A 83 -12.50 -12.72 -0.84
CA GLY A 83 -11.44 -12.05 -1.61
C GLY A 83 -10.50 -11.18 -0.78
N ASP A 84 -10.71 -11.09 0.53
CA ASP A 84 -9.80 -10.37 1.42
C ASP A 84 -8.54 -11.21 1.63
N THR A 85 -7.36 -10.57 1.58
CA THR A 85 -6.06 -11.26 1.69
C THR A 85 -5.34 -10.96 3.00
N LEU A 86 -6.03 -10.31 3.94
CA LEU A 86 -5.64 -10.05 5.32
C LEU A 86 -6.84 -10.18 6.26
#